data_AF-A0ABD3ZFV6-F1
#
_entry.id   AF-A0ABD3ZFV6-F1
#
_cell.length_a   1.000
_cell.length_b   1.000
_cell.length_c   1.000
_cell.angle_alpha   90.00
_cell.angle_beta   90.00
_cell.angle_gamma   90.00
#
_symmetry.space_group_name_H-M   'P 1'
#
loop_
_entity.id
_entity.type
_entity.pdbx_description
1 polymer ?
#
loop_
_entity_poly.entity_id
_entity_poly.type
_entity_poly.pdbx_seq_one_letter_code
_entity_poly.pdbx_strand_id
1 'polypeptide(L)'
;MVRFNLLENALDSVETGLDYFNKALEGHDRRDYKQCLLNLFQAAELLLKAVVSRNGSGAIFNPASLQEKCVDPAHPTESELHQCKSVNVSQLCKRLKTYYPAEFSESALQMMKTVGQLRNNLQHFALEVRPQELAMQLSELYQQIFRPAFVIIQSDETENSWNSDLRQDIIALEQQFLDITVNQEYTLALCPVCESFSHFILYQGESFPTRTHCICCGFSLNNLQTWDFQECPECSAPSVIYLPEQRAGVCLWYKCEYSKMDGFVPMEPCKCGAFRMEGHCSNCDPEE
;
A
#
# COMPACT_ATOMS: atom_id res chain seq x y z
N MET A 1 -22.60 21.68 9.49
CA MET A 1 -22.62 20.34 10.12
C MET A 1 -21.34 19.65 9.69
N VAL A 2 -20.58 19.10 10.62
CA VAL A 2 -19.34 18.35 10.30
C VAL A 2 -19.73 16.87 10.20
N ARG A 3 -19.37 16.20 9.10
CA ARG A 3 -19.60 14.77 8.87
C ARG A 3 -18.25 14.08 8.86
N PHE A 4 -18.15 12.93 9.53
CA PHE A 4 -16.98 12.07 9.52
C PHE A 4 -17.37 10.73 8.93
N ASN A 5 -16.56 10.20 8.04
CA ASN A 5 -16.78 8.89 7.45
C ASN A 5 -15.71 7.86 7.91
N LEU A 6 -15.97 6.59 7.63
CA LEU A 6 -15.11 5.49 8.10
C LEU A 6 -13.68 5.56 7.53
N LEU A 7 -13.53 5.99 6.28
CA LEU A 7 -12.23 6.10 5.61
C LEU A 7 -11.44 7.29 6.14
N GLU A 8 -12.07 8.47 6.27
CA GLU A 8 -11.46 9.65 6.90
C GLU A 8 -10.91 9.31 8.29
N ASN A 9 -11.74 8.70 9.15
CA ASN A 9 -11.30 8.29 10.49
C ASN A 9 -10.12 7.31 10.46
N ALA A 10 -10.01 6.47 9.42
CA ALA A 10 -8.90 5.55 9.26
C ALA A 10 -7.62 6.30 8.88
N LEU A 11 -7.70 7.21 7.90
CA LEU A 11 -6.56 8.01 7.42
C LEU A 11 -6.04 8.95 8.51
N ASP A 12 -6.92 9.65 9.21
CA ASP A 12 -6.57 10.49 10.37
C ASP A 12 -5.81 9.70 11.44
N SER A 13 -6.21 8.43 11.66
CA SER A 13 -5.54 7.54 12.61
C SER A 13 -4.17 7.07 12.10
N VAL A 14 -3.99 6.87 10.79
CA VAL A 14 -2.67 6.58 10.21
C VAL A 14 -1.75 7.77 10.42
N GLU A 15 -2.16 8.95 9.96
CA GLU A 15 -1.38 10.19 10.05
C GLU A 15 -0.99 10.50 11.49
N THR A 16 -1.97 10.50 12.41
CA THR A 16 -1.72 10.73 13.83
C THR A 16 -0.76 9.67 14.41
N GLY A 17 -0.88 8.41 13.98
CA GLY A 17 0.01 7.33 14.42
C GLY A 17 1.46 7.53 14.00
N LEU A 18 1.69 8.00 12.76
CA LEU A 18 3.00 8.32 12.22
C LEU A 18 3.61 9.55 12.88
N ASP A 19 2.82 10.59 13.12
CA ASP A 19 3.22 11.79 13.86
C ASP A 19 3.77 11.45 15.25
N TYR A 20 3.07 10.59 15.99
CA TYR A 20 3.53 10.14 17.30
C TYR A 20 4.74 9.22 17.20
N PHE A 21 4.88 8.45 16.12
CA PHE A 21 6.07 7.64 15.91
C PHE A 21 7.31 8.52 15.76
N ASN A 22 7.25 9.56 14.93
CA ASN A 22 8.35 10.50 14.74
C ASN A 22 8.72 11.23 16.04
N LYS A 23 7.72 11.74 16.77
CA LYS A 23 7.94 12.36 18.10
C LYS A 23 8.61 11.39 19.08
N ALA A 24 8.19 10.12 19.08
CA ALA A 24 8.77 9.11 19.95
C ALA A 24 10.22 8.76 19.59
N LEU A 25 10.59 8.79 18.31
CA LEU A 25 11.98 8.61 17.86
C LEU A 25 12.90 9.76 18.32
N GLU A 26 12.41 11.00 18.26
CA GLU A 26 13.20 12.18 18.66
C GLU A 26 13.30 12.35 20.18
N GLY A 27 12.17 12.20 20.88
CA GLY A 27 12.05 12.52 22.31
C GLY A 27 12.16 11.32 23.25
N HIS A 28 12.06 10.09 22.74
CA HIS A 28 12.00 8.85 23.52
C HIS A 28 10.91 8.86 24.61
N ASP A 29 9.82 9.61 24.42
CA ASP A 29 8.71 9.64 25.38
C ASP A 29 7.84 8.38 25.21
N ARG A 30 7.68 7.65 26.32
CA ARG A 30 6.76 6.51 26.44
C ARG A 30 5.33 6.87 26.03
N ARG A 31 4.87 8.09 26.31
CA ARG A 31 3.52 8.54 25.94
C ARG A 31 3.33 8.53 24.43
N ASP A 32 4.34 8.96 23.68
CA ASP A 32 4.26 9.05 22.23
C ASP A 32 4.28 7.66 21.60
N TYR A 33 5.15 6.74 22.08
CA TYR A 33 5.10 5.33 21.67
C TYR A 33 3.73 4.69 21.91
N LYS A 34 3.10 4.99 23.07
CA LYS A 34 1.76 4.49 23.38
C LYS A 34 0.71 5.05 22.41
N GLN A 35 0.77 6.34 22.08
CA GLN A 35 -0.19 6.96 21.16
C GLN A 35 0.00 6.46 19.73
N CYS A 36 1.25 6.34 19.27
CA CYS A 36 1.59 5.72 18.00
C CYS A 36 0.90 4.36 17.84
N LEU A 37 1.13 3.45 18.80
CA LEU A 37 0.54 2.11 18.78
C LEU A 37 -0.99 2.12 18.76
N LEU A 38 -1.62 2.90 19.65
CA LEU A 38 -3.09 2.96 19.72
C LEU A 38 -3.71 3.46 18.41
N ASN A 39 -3.13 4.50 17.82
CA ASN A 39 -3.62 5.09 16.56
C ASN A 39 -3.42 4.13 15.39
N LEU A 40 -2.27 3.48 15.28
CA LEU A 40 -2.01 2.51 14.21
C LEU A 40 -2.90 1.26 14.31
N PHE A 41 -3.18 0.79 15.53
CA PHE A 41 -4.11 -0.33 15.73
C PHE A 41 -5.55 0.03 15.35
N GLN A 42 -5.97 1.25 15.70
CA GLN A 42 -7.25 1.79 15.30
C GLN A 42 -7.32 1.94 13.77
N ALA A 43 -6.30 2.53 13.17
CA ALA A 43 -6.17 2.69 11.73
C ALA A 43 -6.30 1.37 10.98
N ALA A 44 -5.58 0.32 11.41
CA ALA A 44 -5.65 -1.00 10.81
C ALA A 44 -7.07 -1.59 10.83
N GLU A 45 -7.76 -1.48 11.96
CA GLU A 45 -9.13 -1.99 12.07
C GLU A 45 -10.11 -1.19 11.20
N LEU A 46 -10.02 0.14 11.24
CA LEU A 46 -10.92 1.03 10.48
C LEU A 46 -10.70 0.92 8.97
N LEU A 47 -9.43 0.89 8.53
CA LEU A 47 -9.07 0.80 7.12
C LEU A 47 -9.58 -0.51 6.51
N LEU A 48 -9.41 -1.63 7.21
CA LEU A 48 -9.93 -2.93 6.77
C LEU A 48 -11.45 -3.01 6.81
N LYS A 49 -12.10 -2.32 7.76
CA LYS A 49 -13.56 -2.14 7.73
C LYS A 49 -13.98 -1.32 6.52
N ALA A 50 -13.26 -0.25 6.16
CA ALA A 50 -13.53 0.54 4.97
C ALA A 50 -13.41 -0.34 3.71
N VAL A 51 -12.37 -1.17 3.60
CA VAL A 51 -12.23 -2.18 2.54
C VAL A 51 -13.44 -3.11 2.48
N VAL A 52 -13.78 -3.77 3.59
CA VAL A 52 -14.89 -4.75 3.61
C VAL A 52 -16.24 -4.09 3.30
N SER A 53 -16.46 -2.83 3.73
CA SER A 53 -17.72 -2.10 3.49
C SER A 53 -18.06 -1.87 2.01
N ARG A 54 -17.08 -2.01 1.10
CA ARG A 54 -17.30 -2.00 -0.36
C ARG A 54 -18.16 -3.15 -0.86
N ASN A 55 -18.28 -4.22 -0.06
CA ASN A 55 -19.15 -5.36 -0.34
C ASN A 55 -20.57 -5.16 0.23
N GLY A 56 -20.91 -3.93 0.66
CA GLY A 56 -22.21 -3.53 1.19
C GLY A 56 -22.13 -2.93 2.59
N SER A 57 -23.03 -1.99 2.90
CA SER A 57 -23.06 -1.29 4.20
C SER A 57 -23.20 -2.22 5.40
N GLY A 58 -23.93 -3.33 5.26
CA GLY A 58 -24.06 -4.38 6.28
C GLY A 58 -22.80 -5.24 6.47
N ALA A 59 -21.83 -5.20 5.55
CA ALA A 59 -20.67 -6.09 5.52
C ALA A 59 -19.67 -5.85 6.64
N ILE A 60 -19.83 -4.82 7.48
CA ILE A 60 -19.00 -4.57 8.68
C ILE A 60 -19.74 -4.77 10.00
N PHE A 61 -20.99 -5.23 9.96
CA PHE A 61 -21.81 -5.45 11.16
C PHE A 61 -22.02 -6.93 11.44
N ASN A 62 -22.20 -7.30 12.70
CA ASN A 62 -22.46 -8.67 13.10
C ASN A 62 -23.83 -9.11 12.57
N PRO A 63 -23.94 -10.26 11.85
CA PRO A 63 -25.21 -10.72 11.30
C PRO A 63 -26.33 -10.86 12.33
N ALA A 64 -26.02 -11.35 13.55
CA ALA A 64 -27.02 -11.46 14.61
C ALA A 64 -27.51 -10.08 15.06
N SER A 65 -26.62 -9.08 15.09
CA SER A 65 -26.98 -7.72 15.45
C SER A 65 -27.80 -7.02 14.37
N LEU A 66 -27.57 -7.33 13.09
CA LEU A 66 -28.40 -6.84 11.97
C LEU A 66 -29.81 -7.44 12.06
N GLN A 67 -29.91 -8.75 12.28
CA GLN A 67 -31.20 -9.45 12.44
C GLN A 67 -32.02 -8.94 13.63
N GLU A 68 -31.35 -8.51 14.70
CA GLU A 68 -32.02 -7.99 15.90
C GLU A 68 -32.48 -6.53 15.75
N LYS A 69 -31.71 -5.70 15.03
CA LYS A 69 -31.88 -4.23 15.05
C LYS A 69 -32.42 -3.62 13.76
N CYS A 70 -32.40 -4.35 12.64
CA CYS A 70 -32.82 -3.85 11.34
C CYS A 70 -34.14 -4.49 10.90
N VAL A 71 -35.03 -3.69 10.32
CA VAL A 71 -36.29 -4.17 9.74
C VAL A 71 -36.02 -5.02 8.49
N ASP A 72 -35.12 -4.57 7.62
CA ASP A 72 -34.56 -5.34 6.50
C ASP A 72 -33.04 -5.47 6.67
N PRO A 73 -32.54 -6.61 7.21
CA PRO A 73 -31.10 -6.84 7.37
C PRO A 73 -30.31 -6.86 6.05
N ALA A 74 -30.95 -7.05 4.90
CA ALA A 74 -30.29 -6.99 3.59
C ALA A 74 -30.07 -5.54 3.11
N HIS A 75 -30.93 -4.61 3.53
CA HIS A 75 -30.87 -3.19 3.18
C HIS A 75 -31.06 -2.29 4.41
N PRO A 76 -30.14 -2.36 5.39
CA PRO A 76 -30.30 -1.60 6.63
C PRO A 76 -30.14 -0.09 6.38
N THR A 77 -30.94 0.71 7.07
CA THR A 77 -30.82 2.17 7.06
C THR A 77 -29.66 2.62 7.95
N GLU A 78 -29.11 3.81 7.68
CA GLU A 78 -28.02 4.39 8.49
C GLU A 78 -28.41 4.49 9.98
N SER A 79 -29.65 4.87 10.29
CA SER A 79 -30.17 4.94 11.66
C SER A 79 -30.20 3.60 12.38
N GLU A 80 -30.47 2.50 11.68
CA GLU A 80 -30.47 1.16 12.26
C GLU A 80 -29.03 0.68 12.47
N LEU A 81 -28.14 0.93 11.52
CA LEU A 81 -26.72 0.57 11.61
C LEU A 81 -26.02 1.19 12.82
N HIS A 82 -26.42 2.40 13.24
CA HIS A 82 -25.91 3.02 14.47
C HIS A 82 -26.18 2.22 15.75
N GLN A 83 -27.19 1.33 15.74
CA GLN A 83 -27.52 0.46 16.86
C GLN A 83 -26.88 -0.92 16.74
N CYS A 84 -26.27 -1.23 15.59
CA CYS A 84 -25.68 -2.52 15.32
C CYS A 84 -24.26 -2.62 15.86
N LYS A 85 -23.91 -3.79 16.38
CA LYS A 85 -22.54 -4.13 16.77
C LYS A 85 -21.70 -4.41 15.53
N SER A 86 -20.61 -3.65 15.35
CA SER A 86 -19.63 -3.93 14.30
C SER A 86 -18.86 -5.23 14.56
N VAL A 87 -18.24 -5.79 13.51
CA VAL A 87 -17.41 -6.99 13.64
C VAL A 87 -16.11 -6.72 14.40
N ASN A 88 -15.66 -7.74 15.13
CA ASN A 88 -14.33 -7.76 15.74
C ASN A 88 -13.24 -8.20 14.74
N VAL A 89 -11.96 -8.10 15.14
CA VAL A 89 -10.80 -8.46 14.31
C VAL A 89 -10.91 -9.88 13.73
N SER A 90 -11.27 -10.88 14.54
CA SER A 90 -11.40 -12.27 14.07
C SER A 90 -12.48 -12.44 13.00
N GLN A 91 -13.61 -11.76 13.15
CA GLN A 91 -14.68 -11.75 12.16
C GLN A 91 -14.29 -10.95 10.91
N LEU A 92 -13.55 -9.85 11.07
CA LEU A 92 -13.02 -9.04 9.98
C LEU A 92 -12.04 -9.85 9.12
N CYS A 93 -11.10 -10.57 9.73
CA CYS A 93 -10.18 -11.47 9.03
C CYS A 93 -10.91 -12.54 8.21
N LYS A 94 -12.00 -13.11 8.74
CA LYS A 94 -12.83 -14.07 7.98
C LYS A 94 -13.46 -13.42 6.74
N ARG A 95 -13.94 -12.18 6.87
CA ARG A 95 -14.54 -11.43 5.75
C ARG A 95 -13.51 -11.06 4.70
N LEU A 96 -12.33 -10.59 5.10
CA LEU A 96 -11.23 -10.30 4.19
C LEU A 96 -10.83 -11.55 3.39
N LYS A 97 -10.71 -12.70 4.05
CA LYS A 97 -10.43 -13.98 3.38
C LYS A 97 -11.52 -14.39 2.37
N THR A 98 -12.75 -13.96 2.58
CA THR A 98 -13.87 -14.23 1.66
C THR A 98 -13.90 -13.25 0.48
N TYR A 99 -13.74 -11.96 0.74
CA TYR A 99 -13.90 -10.91 -0.28
C TYR A 99 -12.62 -10.61 -1.07
N TYR A 100 -11.45 -10.73 -0.43
CA TYR A 100 -10.14 -10.34 -0.97
C TYR A 100 -9.06 -11.40 -0.68
N PRO A 101 -9.24 -12.67 -1.13
CA PRO A 101 -8.31 -13.75 -0.83
C PRO A 101 -6.96 -13.62 -1.53
N ALA A 102 -6.86 -12.84 -2.62
CA ALA A 102 -5.62 -12.67 -3.37
C ALA A 102 -4.74 -11.55 -2.77
N GLU A 103 -5.38 -10.55 -2.17
CA GLU A 103 -4.73 -9.35 -1.65
C GLU A 103 -4.25 -9.53 -0.20
N PHE A 104 -4.93 -10.37 0.58
CA PHE A 104 -4.58 -10.64 1.98
C PHE A 104 -4.19 -12.10 2.21
N SER A 105 -2.88 -12.33 2.37
CA SER A 105 -2.31 -13.64 2.71
C SER A 105 -2.67 -14.08 4.14
N GLU A 106 -2.46 -15.37 4.45
CA GLU A 106 -2.58 -15.87 5.83
C GLU A 106 -1.64 -15.15 6.80
N SER A 107 -0.45 -14.73 6.35
CA SER A 107 0.48 -13.95 7.17
C SER A 107 -0.10 -12.58 7.51
N ALA A 108 -0.75 -11.92 6.56
CA ALA A 108 -1.42 -10.64 6.78
C ALA A 108 -2.57 -10.79 7.78
N LEU A 109 -3.39 -11.83 7.64
CA LEU A 109 -4.48 -12.11 8.59
C LEU A 109 -3.94 -12.44 9.99
N GLN A 110 -2.80 -13.12 10.08
CA GLN A 110 -2.14 -13.38 11.36
C GLN A 110 -1.57 -12.10 11.97
N MET A 111 -0.97 -11.20 11.17
CA MET A 111 -0.53 -9.87 11.61
C MET A 111 -1.68 -9.09 12.25
N MET A 112 -2.87 -9.09 11.63
CA MET A 112 -4.04 -8.42 12.22
C MET A 112 -4.46 -8.98 13.59
N LYS A 113 -4.36 -10.29 13.77
CA LYS A 113 -4.62 -10.91 15.09
C LYS A 113 -3.57 -10.50 16.11
N THR A 114 -2.29 -10.46 15.70
CA THR A 114 -1.18 -9.99 16.54
C THR A 114 -1.39 -8.54 16.95
N VAL A 115 -1.76 -7.65 16.02
CA VAL A 115 -2.14 -6.26 16.29
C VAL A 115 -3.29 -6.17 17.29
N GLY A 116 -4.34 -6.96 17.12
CA GLY A 116 -5.45 -7.02 18.07
C GLY A 116 -5.03 -7.44 19.49
N GLN A 117 -4.11 -8.41 19.58
CA GLN A 117 -3.53 -8.85 20.86
C GLN A 117 -2.63 -7.79 21.48
N LEU A 118 -1.78 -7.13 20.68
CA LEU A 118 -0.91 -6.05 21.16
C LEU A 118 -1.73 -4.87 21.67
N ARG A 119 -2.82 -4.49 20.99
CA ARG A 119 -3.76 -3.47 21.49
C ARG A 119 -4.33 -3.86 22.84
N ASN A 120 -4.82 -5.10 22.96
CA ASN A 120 -5.38 -5.61 24.21
C ASN A 120 -4.32 -5.60 25.34
N ASN A 121 -3.10 -6.01 25.03
CA ASN A 121 -1.98 -6.00 25.96
C ASN A 121 -1.62 -4.58 26.40
N LEU A 122 -1.54 -3.63 25.47
CA LEU A 122 -1.25 -2.23 25.77
C LEU A 122 -2.33 -1.56 26.63
N GLN A 123 -3.60 -1.96 26.47
CA GLN A 123 -4.74 -1.38 27.18
C GLN A 123 -4.96 -2.00 28.57
N HIS A 124 -4.68 -3.29 28.74
CA HIS A 124 -5.06 -4.05 29.94
C HIS A 124 -3.87 -4.57 30.75
N PHE A 125 -2.66 -4.52 30.20
CA PHE A 125 -1.47 -5.11 30.81
C PHE A 125 -0.25 -4.17 30.71
N ALA A 126 0.83 -4.52 31.40
CA ALA A 126 2.13 -3.89 31.21
C ALA A 126 2.80 -4.52 29.98
N LEU A 127 3.16 -3.67 29.01
CA LEU A 127 3.85 -4.08 27.79
C LEU A 127 5.18 -3.34 27.70
N GLU A 128 6.25 -4.08 27.44
CA GLU A 128 7.56 -3.54 27.11
C GLU A 128 7.84 -3.84 25.64
N VAL A 129 8.12 -2.81 24.85
CA VAL A 129 8.43 -2.94 23.42
C VAL A 129 9.67 -2.14 23.14
N ARG A 130 10.64 -2.73 22.44
CA ARG A 130 11.82 -1.99 21.99
C ARG A 130 11.48 -1.15 20.76
N PRO A 131 12.01 0.08 20.62
CA PRO A 131 11.73 0.93 19.46
C PRO A 131 12.02 0.26 18.11
N GLN A 132 13.06 -0.57 18.02
CA GLN A 132 13.41 -1.30 16.80
C GLN A 132 12.36 -2.36 16.45
N GLU A 133 11.83 -3.06 17.45
CA GLU A 133 10.75 -4.04 17.26
C GLU A 133 9.46 -3.36 16.79
N LEU A 134 9.19 -2.16 17.31
CA LEU A 134 8.07 -1.34 16.87
C LEU A 134 8.21 -0.90 15.41
N ALA A 135 9.39 -0.43 15.00
CA ALA A 135 9.65 -0.03 13.61
C ALA A 135 9.49 -1.21 12.64
N MET A 136 9.97 -2.40 13.02
CA MET A 136 9.76 -3.63 12.25
C MET A 136 8.28 -4.00 12.13
N GLN A 137 7.55 -3.99 13.25
CA GLN A 137 6.11 -4.27 13.25
C GLN A 137 5.33 -3.25 12.41
N LEU A 138 5.73 -1.98 12.45
CA LEU A 138 5.13 -0.93 11.63
C LEU A 138 5.36 -1.20 10.14
N SER A 139 6.59 -1.53 9.76
CA SER A 139 6.93 -1.90 8.39
C SER A 139 6.10 -3.08 7.90
N GLU A 140 5.97 -4.14 8.72
CA GLU A 140 5.19 -5.31 8.34
C GLU A 140 3.68 -5.03 8.27
N LEU A 141 3.14 -4.26 9.24
CA LEU A 141 1.74 -3.83 9.25
C LEU A 141 1.43 -3.00 7.99
N TYR A 142 2.31 -2.07 7.67
CA TYR A 142 2.16 -1.23 6.49
C TYR A 142 2.18 -2.07 5.20
N GLN A 143 3.19 -2.92 5.01
CA GLN A 143 3.34 -3.73 3.80
C GLN A 143 2.22 -4.76 3.61
N GLN A 144 1.77 -5.41 4.68
CA GLN A 144 0.81 -6.51 4.61
C GLN A 144 -0.65 -6.06 4.73
N ILE A 145 -0.92 -4.91 5.36
CA ILE A 145 -2.28 -4.45 5.64
C ILE A 145 -2.59 -3.14 4.97
N PHE A 146 -1.80 -2.09 5.23
CA PHE A 146 -2.16 -0.74 4.75
C PHE A 146 -2.02 -0.64 3.24
N ARG A 147 -0.90 -1.11 2.69
CA ARG A 147 -0.66 -1.06 1.24
C ARG A 147 -1.73 -1.81 0.44
N PRO A 148 -2.06 -3.10 0.71
CA PRO A 148 -3.13 -3.77 -0.01
C PRO A 148 -4.50 -3.10 0.18
N ALA A 149 -4.78 -2.61 1.40
CA ALA A 149 -6.03 -1.91 1.66
C ALA A 149 -6.15 -0.60 0.87
N PHE A 150 -5.08 0.19 0.76
CA PHE A 150 -5.05 1.41 -0.04
C PHE A 150 -5.26 1.13 -1.52
N VAL A 151 -4.64 0.09 -2.07
CA VAL A 151 -4.86 -0.31 -3.47
C VAL A 151 -6.33 -0.65 -3.72
N ILE A 152 -6.96 -1.44 -2.85
CA ILE A 152 -8.39 -1.75 -2.95
C ILE A 152 -9.25 -0.50 -2.76
N ILE A 153 -8.88 0.39 -1.85
CA ILE A 153 -9.66 1.60 -1.58
C ILE A 153 -9.73 2.48 -2.82
N GLN A 154 -8.63 2.56 -3.56
CA GLN A 154 -8.48 3.40 -4.73
C GLN A 154 -8.98 2.74 -6.03
N SER A 155 -9.31 1.45 -6.03
CA SER A 155 -9.85 0.78 -7.23
C SER A 155 -11.25 1.25 -7.61
N ASP A 156 -11.98 1.83 -6.65
CA ASP A 156 -13.34 2.36 -6.86
C ASP A 156 -13.33 3.82 -7.36
N GLU A 157 -12.17 4.49 -7.34
CA GLU A 157 -12.02 5.83 -7.89
C GLU A 157 -12.11 5.72 -9.42
N THR A 158 -13.14 6.34 -10.01
CA THR A 158 -13.33 6.36 -11.47
C THR A 158 -12.06 6.83 -12.19
N GLU A 159 -11.73 6.20 -13.31
CA GLU A 159 -10.48 6.32 -14.09
C GLU A 159 -10.00 7.75 -14.44
N ASN A 160 -10.77 8.81 -14.16
CA ASN A 160 -10.44 10.20 -14.50
C ASN A 160 -10.04 11.09 -13.30
N SER A 161 -9.88 10.56 -12.09
CA SER A 161 -9.41 11.32 -10.91
C SER A 161 -7.96 10.99 -10.51
N TRP A 162 -7.01 10.96 -11.45
CA TRP A 162 -5.58 10.74 -11.15
C TRP A 162 -4.97 11.76 -10.15
N ASN A 163 -5.72 12.83 -9.83
CA ASN A 163 -5.44 13.84 -8.81
C ASN A 163 -6.55 13.99 -7.75
N SER A 164 -7.26 12.93 -7.34
CA SER A 164 -8.17 13.07 -6.19
C SER A 164 -7.39 13.32 -4.89
N ASP A 165 -7.96 14.13 -4.00
CA ASP A 165 -7.37 14.45 -2.69
C ASP A 165 -6.99 13.18 -1.92
N LEU A 166 -7.86 12.15 -1.95
CA LEU A 166 -7.60 10.85 -1.34
C LEU A 166 -6.31 10.17 -1.86
N ARG A 167 -6.04 10.25 -3.18
CA ARG A 167 -4.82 9.66 -3.75
C ARG A 167 -3.58 10.41 -3.28
N GLN A 168 -3.66 11.74 -3.22
CA GLN A 168 -2.56 12.57 -2.71
C GLN A 168 -2.29 12.28 -1.23
N ASP A 169 -3.35 12.12 -0.42
CA ASP A 169 -3.22 11.75 0.99
C ASP A 169 -2.54 10.38 1.13
N ILE A 170 -2.96 9.39 0.35
CA ILE A 170 -2.35 8.05 0.38
C ILE A 170 -0.88 8.08 -0.07
N ILE A 171 -0.53 8.85 -1.11
CA ILE A 171 0.85 9.03 -1.57
C ILE A 171 1.69 9.73 -0.49
N ALA A 172 1.15 10.73 0.20
CA ALA A 172 1.84 11.40 1.30
C ALA A 172 2.06 10.47 2.49
N LEU A 173 1.07 9.65 2.84
CA LEU A 173 1.22 8.62 3.87
C LEU A 173 2.30 7.59 3.48
N GLU A 174 2.32 7.16 2.22
CA GLU A 174 3.35 6.27 1.69
C GLU A 174 4.75 6.83 1.89
N GLN A 175 4.97 8.10 1.55
CA GLN A 175 6.24 8.78 1.74
C GLN A 175 6.66 8.76 3.21
N GLN A 176 5.74 9.09 4.13
CA GLN A 176 6.03 9.06 5.56
C GLN A 176 6.41 7.66 6.06
N PHE A 177 5.75 6.60 5.57
CA PHE A 177 6.13 5.22 5.89
C PHE A 177 7.52 4.86 5.37
N LEU A 178 7.85 5.28 4.16
CA LEU A 178 9.16 4.99 3.55
C LEU A 178 10.28 5.79 4.21
N ASP A 179 10.02 7.03 4.62
CA ASP A 179 10.97 7.84 5.41
C ASP A 179 11.34 7.13 6.72
N ILE A 180 10.37 6.50 7.37
CA ILE A 180 10.58 5.73 8.59
C ILE A 180 11.31 4.40 8.33
N THR A 181 10.94 3.68 7.28
CA THR A 181 11.33 2.27 7.11
C THR A 181 12.57 2.06 6.24
N VAL A 182 12.84 2.97 5.30
CA VAL A 182 13.96 2.91 4.37
C VAL A 182 14.73 4.23 4.28
N ASN A 183 14.52 5.17 5.20
CA ASN A 183 15.33 6.39 5.37
C ASN A 183 15.58 7.16 4.06
N GLN A 184 14.51 7.44 3.31
CA GLN A 184 14.55 8.19 2.04
C GLN A 184 15.34 7.52 0.90
N GLU A 185 15.67 6.23 1.02
CA GLU A 185 16.30 5.45 -0.07
C GLU A 185 15.30 5.00 -1.14
N TYR A 186 14.52 5.96 -1.63
CA TYR A 186 13.56 5.77 -2.69
C TYR A 186 13.44 7.00 -3.59
N THR A 187 12.92 6.80 -4.79
CA THR A 187 12.54 7.88 -5.70
C THR A 187 11.11 7.69 -6.17
N LEU A 188 10.40 8.81 -6.39
CA LEU A 188 9.04 8.82 -6.92
C LEU A 188 9.09 9.02 -8.44
N ALA A 189 8.27 8.26 -9.15
CA ALA A 189 8.15 8.28 -10.61
C ALA A 189 6.68 8.17 -11.05
N LEU A 190 6.44 8.40 -12.33
CA LEU A 190 5.19 8.09 -12.99
C LEU A 190 5.01 6.57 -13.06
N CYS A 191 3.88 6.06 -12.58
CA CYS A 191 3.53 4.67 -12.74
C CYS A 191 3.18 4.38 -14.20
N PRO A 192 3.83 3.42 -14.87
CA PRO A 192 3.56 3.14 -16.27
C PRO A 192 2.18 2.50 -16.50
N VAL A 193 1.57 1.91 -15.45
CA VAL A 193 0.27 1.23 -15.54
C VAL A 193 -0.91 2.19 -15.37
N CYS A 194 -0.77 3.16 -14.46
CA CYS A 194 -1.88 4.02 -14.06
C CYS A 194 -1.60 5.51 -14.25
N GLU A 195 -0.45 5.87 -14.81
CA GLU A 195 -0.07 7.25 -15.17
C GLU A 195 -0.13 8.24 -14.00
N SER A 196 -0.06 7.73 -12.77
CA SER A 196 -0.03 8.52 -11.54
C SER A 196 1.40 8.61 -11.02
N PHE A 197 1.79 9.77 -10.48
CA PHE A 197 3.06 9.97 -9.76
C PHE A 197 3.02 9.31 -8.38
N SER A 198 2.93 7.99 -8.39
CA SER A 198 2.73 7.13 -7.22
C SER A 198 3.59 5.86 -7.29
N HIS A 199 4.55 5.81 -8.21
CA HIS A 199 5.50 4.70 -8.36
C HIS A 199 6.75 4.97 -7.55
N PHE A 200 6.90 4.20 -6.48
CA PHE A 200 8.05 4.24 -5.59
C PHE A 200 9.09 3.23 -6.06
N ILE A 201 10.31 3.71 -6.29
CA ILE A 201 11.48 2.92 -6.72
C ILE A 201 12.45 2.90 -5.54
N LEU A 202 12.72 1.72 -4.97
CA LEU A 202 13.47 1.57 -3.73
C LEU A 202 14.85 0.93 -3.98
N TYR A 203 15.85 1.42 -3.26
CA TYR A 203 17.25 1.03 -3.43
C TYR A 203 17.78 0.15 -2.29
N GLN A 204 17.33 0.38 -1.05
CA GLN A 204 17.70 -0.43 0.13
C GLN A 204 19.23 -0.57 0.31
N GLY A 205 19.96 0.53 0.22
CA GLY A 205 21.42 0.60 0.35
C GLY A 205 22.21 0.22 -0.91
N GLU A 206 21.54 -0.26 -1.96
CA GLU A 206 22.18 -0.63 -3.22
C GLU A 206 22.29 0.56 -4.19
N SER A 207 23.22 0.48 -5.14
CA SER A 207 23.36 1.49 -6.20
C SER A 207 22.34 1.33 -7.34
N PHE A 208 21.45 0.34 -7.24
CA PHE A 208 20.43 0.01 -8.25
C PHE A 208 19.08 -0.28 -7.57
N PRO A 209 17.94 -0.13 -8.28
CA PRO A 209 16.64 -0.46 -7.72
C PRO A 209 16.53 -1.95 -7.37
N THR A 210 16.12 -2.27 -6.14
CA THR A 210 15.95 -3.65 -5.67
C THR A 210 14.49 -4.09 -5.67
N ARG A 211 13.57 -3.13 -5.55
CA ARG A 211 12.12 -3.33 -5.66
C ARG A 211 11.42 -2.02 -5.99
N THR A 212 10.22 -2.13 -6.56
CA THR A 212 9.38 -0.97 -6.86
C THR A 212 7.92 -1.31 -6.66
N HIS A 213 7.09 -0.31 -6.34
CA HIS A 213 5.65 -0.49 -6.28
C HIS A 213 4.89 0.81 -6.53
N CYS A 214 3.67 0.69 -7.05
CA CYS A 214 2.71 1.78 -7.16
C CYS A 214 1.67 1.66 -6.07
N ILE A 215 1.54 2.68 -5.22
CA ILE A 215 0.55 2.69 -4.14
C ILE A 215 -0.90 2.84 -4.63
N CYS A 216 -1.09 3.39 -5.83
CA CYS A 216 -2.42 3.62 -6.40
C CYS A 216 -3.01 2.39 -7.09
N CYS A 217 -2.22 1.66 -7.90
CA CYS A 217 -2.71 0.54 -8.70
C CYS A 217 -2.15 -0.83 -8.31
N GLY A 218 -1.20 -0.89 -7.35
CA GLY A 218 -0.62 -2.15 -6.90
C GLY A 218 0.43 -2.77 -7.83
N PHE A 219 0.75 -2.13 -8.96
CA PHE A 219 1.87 -2.54 -9.81
C PHE A 219 3.14 -2.67 -8.97
N SER A 220 3.88 -3.77 -9.08
CA SER A 220 5.13 -3.93 -8.33
C SER A 220 6.12 -4.87 -9.00
N LEU A 221 7.40 -4.62 -8.76
CA LEU A 221 8.52 -5.46 -9.15
C LEU A 221 9.37 -5.72 -7.90
N ASN A 222 9.71 -6.97 -7.63
CA ASN A 222 10.40 -7.36 -6.40
C ASN A 222 11.62 -8.22 -6.72
N ASN A 223 12.61 -8.23 -5.82
CA ASN A 223 13.83 -9.04 -5.92
C ASN A 223 14.65 -8.75 -7.18
N LEU A 224 14.66 -7.49 -7.63
CA LEU A 224 15.40 -7.07 -8.82
C LEU A 224 16.90 -7.27 -8.63
N GLN A 225 17.55 -7.76 -9.68
CA GLN A 225 18.98 -8.06 -9.73
C GLN A 225 19.64 -7.23 -10.83
N THR A 226 20.94 -7.00 -10.70
CA THR A 226 21.70 -6.18 -11.66
C THR A 226 21.63 -6.70 -13.10
N TRP A 227 21.48 -8.02 -13.31
CA TRP A 227 21.36 -8.63 -14.63
C TRP A 227 19.96 -8.56 -15.24
N ASP A 228 18.95 -8.12 -14.49
CA ASP A 228 17.59 -7.95 -15.01
C ASP A 228 17.48 -6.69 -15.90
N PHE A 229 18.41 -5.74 -15.71
CA PHE A 229 18.38 -4.44 -16.35
C PHE A 229 19.01 -4.46 -17.75
N GLN A 230 18.27 -3.90 -18.71
CA GLN A 230 18.73 -3.60 -20.04
C GLN A 230 19.05 -2.11 -20.18
N GLU A 231 19.90 -1.77 -21.13
CA GLU A 231 20.24 -0.38 -21.43
C GLU A 231 19.04 0.35 -22.05
N CYS A 232 18.67 1.50 -21.47
CA CYS A 232 17.59 2.33 -21.97
C CYS A 232 18.03 3.12 -23.21
N PRO A 233 17.25 3.10 -24.32
CA PRO A 233 17.59 3.89 -25.50
C PRO A 233 17.53 5.40 -25.26
N GLU A 234 16.65 5.87 -24.37
CA GLU A 234 16.51 7.31 -24.07
C GLU A 234 17.64 7.81 -23.17
N CYS A 235 17.96 7.04 -22.13
CA CYS A 235 18.79 7.53 -21.04
C CYS A 235 20.19 6.89 -20.97
N SER A 236 20.45 5.91 -21.83
CA SER A 236 21.69 5.12 -21.92
C SER A 236 22.15 4.49 -20.59
N ALA A 237 21.24 4.31 -19.64
CA ALA A 237 21.52 3.67 -18.36
C ALA A 237 20.98 2.23 -18.36
N PRO A 238 21.64 1.28 -17.68
CA PRO A 238 21.08 -0.04 -17.43
C PRO A 238 19.92 0.07 -16.43
N SER A 239 18.74 0.38 -16.93
CA SER A 239 17.59 0.78 -16.11
C SER A 239 16.26 0.20 -16.58
N VAL A 240 16.20 -0.49 -17.72
CA VAL A 240 14.95 -1.02 -18.29
C VAL A 240 14.73 -2.47 -17.90
N ILE A 241 13.53 -2.78 -17.39
CA ILE A 241 13.09 -4.15 -17.09
C ILE A 241 11.95 -4.54 -18.03
N TYR A 242 12.06 -5.71 -18.66
CA TYR A 242 10.99 -6.24 -19.50
C TYR A 242 9.82 -6.78 -18.67
N LEU A 243 8.60 -6.38 -19.02
CA LEU A 243 7.36 -6.92 -18.47
C LEU A 243 6.65 -7.79 -19.50
N PRO A 244 6.65 -9.13 -19.33
CA PRO A 244 6.01 -10.04 -20.28
C PRO A 244 4.52 -9.79 -20.49
N GLU A 245 3.81 -9.40 -19.42
CA GLU A 245 2.36 -9.17 -19.46
C GLU A 245 1.98 -7.98 -20.33
N GLN A 246 2.80 -6.93 -20.32
CA GLN A 246 2.58 -5.70 -21.08
C GLN A 246 3.31 -5.67 -22.42
N ARG A 247 4.20 -6.65 -22.66
CA ARG A 247 5.10 -6.68 -23.83
C ARG A 247 5.82 -5.34 -24.03
N ALA A 248 6.32 -4.81 -22.93
CA ALA A 248 6.96 -3.51 -22.87
C ALA A 248 8.02 -3.50 -21.75
N GLY A 249 8.90 -2.50 -21.79
CA GLY A 249 9.91 -2.25 -20.79
C GLY A 249 9.45 -1.17 -19.81
N VAL A 250 10.01 -1.18 -18.61
CA VAL A 250 9.85 -0.10 -17.64
C VAL A 250 11.22 0.43 -17.26
N CYS A 251 11.48 1.70 -17.55
CA CYS A 251 12.69 2.37 -17.09
C CYS A 251 12.53 2.74 -15.61
N LEU A 252 13.47 2.28 -14.77
CA LEU A 252 13.50 2.57 -13.34
C LEU A 252 14.49 3.69 -12.97
N TRP A 253 14.98 4.44 -13.96
CA TRP A 253 15.78 5.62 -13.70
C TRP A 253 14.87 6.85 -13.62
N TYR A 254 14.59 7.35 -12.42
CA TYR A 254 13.64 8.45 -12.18
C TYR A 254 13.89 9.76 -12.98
N LYS A 255 15.08 9.93 -13.57
CA LYS A 255 15.42 11.07 -14.42
C LYS A 255 15.09 10.86 -15.91
N CYS A 256 14.84 9.63 -16.33
CA CYS A 256 14.44 9.25 -17.69
C CYS A 256 13.06 9.82 -18.02
N GLU A 257 12.83 10.21 -19.26
CA GLU A 257 11.54 10.72 -19.71
C GLU A 257 10.44 9.65 -19.64
N TYR A 258 10.77 8.37 -19.89
CA TYR A 258 9.86 7.25 -19.64
C TYR A 258 9.40 7.16 -18.18
N SER A 259 10.25 7.49 -17.21
CA SER A 259 9.88 7.48 -15.79
C SER A 259 9.14 8.75 -15.34
N LYS A 260 9.16 9.83 -16.14
CA LYS A 260 8.52 11.11 -15.79
C LYS A 260 7.19 11.35 -16.50
N MET A 261 7.09 10.97 -17.77
CA MET A 261 6.00 11.39 -18.64
C MET A 261 5.47 10.27 -19.55
N ASP A 262 6.33 9.44 -20.14
CA ASP A 262 5.90 8.54 -21.22
C ASP A 262 5.49 7.14 -20.74
N GLY A 263 5.90 6.74 -19.53
CA GLY A 263 5.55 5.45 -18.93
C GLY A 263 6.34 4.27 -19.52
N PHE A 264 5.71 3.49 -20.40
CA PHE A 264 6.30 2.26 -20.93
C PHE A 264 7.35 2.52 -22.03
N VAL A 265 8.44 1.76 -22.01
CA VAL A 265 9.46 1.69 -23.06
C VAL A 265 9.01 0.66 -24.10
N PRO A 266 8.92 1.00 -25.41
CA PRO A 266 8.67 0.01 -26.45
C PRO A 266 9.77 -1.06 -26.48
N MET A 267 9.44 -2.29 -26.07
CA MET A 267 10.41 -3.36 -25.88
C MET A 267 9.79 -4.71 -26.22
N GLU A 268 10.42 -5.47 -27.12
CA GLU A 268 9.93 -6.80 -27.53
C GLU A 268 11.07 -7.85 -27.51
N PRO A 269 10.76 -9.13 -27.25
CA PRO A 269 11.77 -10.19 -27.30
C PRO A 269 12.34 -10.37 -28.72
N CYS A 270 13.66 -10.45 -28.82
CA CYS A 270 14.37 -10.71 -30.07
C CYS A 270 14.73 -12.19 -30.23
N LYS A 271 14.88 -12.65 -31.49
CA LYS A 271 15.24 -14.04 -31.83
C LYS A 271 16.60 -14.47 -31.27
N CYS A 272 17.51 -13.53 -31.02
CA CYS A 272 18.82 -13.82 -30.42
C CYS A 272 18.77 -14.01 -28.89
N GLY A 273 17.58 -13.94 -28.29
CA GLY A 273 17.39 -14.03 -26.84
C GLY A 273 17.58 -12.70 -26.09
N ALA A 274 17.94 -11.62 -26.77
CA ALA A 274 17.95 -10.26 -26.23
C ALA A 274 16.61 -9.56 -26.50
N PHE A 275 16.56 -8.23 -26.40
CA PHE A 275 15.36 -7.44 -26.65
C PHE A 275 15.59 -6.43 -27.78
N ARG A 276 14.52 -6.15 -28.53
CA ARG A 276 14.43 -4.99 -29.42
C ARG A 276 13.80 -3.86 -28.65
N MET A 277 14.48 -2.73 -28.55
CA MET A 277 13.95 -1.49 -27.99
C MET A 277 13.92 -0.43 -29.09
N GLU A 278 12.77 0.23 -29.26
CA GLU A 278 12.54 1.18 -30.37
C GLU A 278 12.85 0.57 -31.76
N GLY A 279 12.67 -0.75 -31.91
CA GLY A 279 12.93 -1.50 -33.14
C GLY A 279 14.37 -2.02 -33.29
N HIS A 280 15.29 -1.67 -32.40
CA HIS A 280 16.72 -2.00 -32.50
C HIS A 280 17.14 -3.08 -31.49
N CYS A 281 17.87 -4.10 -31.95
CA CYS A 281 18.47 -5.12 -31.07
C CYS A 281 20.00 -4.99 -31.10
N SER A 282 20.62 -4.66 -29.96
CA SER A 282 22.08 -4.50 -29.84
C SER A 282 22.89 -5.71 -30.33
N ASN A 283 22.32 -6.92 -30.30
CA ASN A 283 22.98 -8.14 -30.76
C ASN A 283 22.72 -8.49 -32.24
N CYS A 284 21.60 -8.05 -32.82
CA CYS A 284 21.26 -8.36 -34.22
C CYS A 284 21.56 -7.22 -35.18
N ASP A 285 21.52 -6.00 -34.66
CA ASP A 285 21.71 -4.75 -35.36
C ASP A 285 22.81 -4.00 -34.58
N PRO A 286 24.09 -4.43 -34.62
CA PRO A 286 25.14 -3.64 -33.98
C PRO A 286 25.29 -2.31 -34.72
N GLU A 287 25.25 -1.19 -34.00
CA GLU A 287 25.61 0.12 -34.55
C GLU A 287 27.08 0.05 -35.04
N GLU A 288 27.36 0.56 -36.25
CA GLU A 288 28.70 0.59 -36.87
C GLU A 288 29.69 1.49 -36.11
#